data_AF-A0A9D5L8E8-F1
#
_entry.id   AF-A0A9D5L8E8-F1
#
_cell.length_a   1.000
_cell.length_b   1.000
_cell.length_c   1.000
_cell.angle_alpha   90.00
_cell.angle_beta   90.00
_cell.angle_gamma   90.00
#
_symmetry.space_group_name_H-M   'P 1'
#
loop_
_entity.id
_entity.type
_entity.pdbx_description
1 polymer ?
#
loop_
_entity_poly.entity_id
_entity_poly.type
_entity_poly.pdbx_seq_one_letter_code
_entity_poly.pdbx_strand_id
1 'polypeptide(L)'
;MMELTNDTCITPIKIVRTLDNCYPGSRRVLDSITELLNPRLQEELKSQRYGNDTLRQIEINTAMSFYDDFHCKTNYIIADESLKLRYSDYYDTLLTMYSEEEIDEEGLFLRPRYQIGPLSKRTGLIYATIVFEKSFSFLSEKEQKRLMSEYFMTVVERIALRKKKLNYDFSLLMTDFKNVLDWWVNK
;
A
#
# COMPACT_ATOMS: atom_id res chain seq x y z
N MET A 1 -32.63 -2.53 -17.95
CA MET A 1 -31.22 -2.09 -18.05
C MET A 1 -31.08 -0.90 -17.12
N MET A 2 -30.48 -1.10 -15.94
CA MET A 2 -30.25 0.01 -15.01
C MET A 2 -29.12 0.88 -15.56
N GLU A 3 -29.43 2.14 -15.79
CA GLU A 3 -28.46 3.22 -15.99
C GLU A 3 -27.53 3.26 -14.78
N LEU A 4 -26.22 3.22 -15.02
CA LEU A 4 -25.19 3.52 -14.03
C LEU A 4 -25.17 5.04 -13.81
N THR A 5 -26.19 5.57 -13.15
CA THR A 5 -26.13 6.88 -12.52
C THR A 5 -25.38 6.74 -11.21
N ASN A 6 -24.11 7.15 -11.22
CA ASN A 6 -23.52 7.94 -10.15
C ASN A 6 -22.14 8.40 -10.62
N ASP A 7 -22.09 9.66 -11.05
CA ASP A 7 -20.89 10.43 -11.29
C ASP A 7 -20.24 10.77 -9.93
N THR A 8 -19.94 9.74 -9.14
CA THR A 8 -19.12 9.91 -7.94
C THR A 8 -17.73 10.25 -8.42
N CYS A 9 -17.25 11.42 -8.03
CA CYS A 9 -15.91 11.89 -8.35
C CYS A 9 -14.87 10.91 -7.75
N ILE A 10 -14.40 9.96 -8.56
CA ILE A 10 -13.45 8.92 -8.13
C ILE A 10 -12.10 9.59 -7.89
N THR A 11 -11.53 9.37 -6.70
CA THR A 11 -10.14 9.73 -6.44
C THR A 11 -9.20 8.73 -7.12
N PRO A 12 -8.16 9.18 -7.83
CA PRO A 12 -7.24 8.31 -8.55
C PRO A 12 -6.39 7.43 -7.62
N ILE A 13 -6.29 7.76 -6.33
CA ILE A 13 -5.53 6.99 -5.34
C ILE A 13 -6.41 6.76 -4.12
N LYS A 14 -6.51 5.50 -3.70
CA LYS A 14 -7.19 5.11 -2.47
C LYS A 14 -6.25 4.27 -1.63
N ILE A 15 -6.04 4.66 -0.39
CA ILE A 15 -5.26 3.86 0.56
C ILE A 15 -6.22 3.01 1.37
N VAL A 16 -5.99 1.70 1.40
CA VAL A 16 -6.89 0.74 2.05
C VAL A 16 -6.11 -0.04 3.10
N ARG A 17 -6.72 -0.22 4.26
CA ARG A 17 -6.23 -1.16 5.28
C ARG A 17 -6.87 -2.52 5.02
N THR A 18 -6.05 -3.57 4.86
CA THR A 18 -6.55 -4.90 4.46
C THR A 18 -7.28 -5.62 5.62
N LEU A 19 -6.81 -5.45 6.85
CA LEU A 19 -7.39 -5.97 8.08
C LEU A 19 -7.28 -4.91 9.18
N ASP A 20 -8.13 -4.99 10.21
CA ASP A 20 -8.03 -4.12 11.40
C ASP A 20 -6.91 -4.56 12.36
N ASN A 21 -5.98 -5.38 11.87
CA ASN A 21 -4.93 -5.99 12.65
C ASN A 21 -3.61 -5.28 12.37
N CYS A 22 -3.04 -4.71 13.42
CA CYS A 22 -1.70 -4.13 13.43
C CYS A 22 -1.16 -4.20 14.85
N TYR A 23 0.16 -4.11 15.02
CA TYR A 23 0.72 -3.83 16.34
C TYR A 23 0.22 -2.47 16.88
N PRO A 24 0.04 -2.32 18.21
CA PRO A 24 -0.54 -1.12 18.81
C PRO A 24 0.18 0.19 18.42
N GLY A 25 1.50 0.15 18.23
CA GLY A 25 2.31 1.30 17.84
C GLY A 25 1.96 1.91 16.49
N SER A 26 1.27 1.17 15.60
CA SER A 26 0.84 1.69 14.29
C SER A 26 -0.64 2.07 14.24
N ARG A 27 -1.44 1.75 15.26
CA ARG A 27 -2.91 1.92 15.24
C ARG A 27 -3.32 3.34 14.86
N ARG A 28 -2.79 4.35 15.57
CA ARG A 28 -3.10 5.76 15.32
C ARG A 28 -2.75 6.23 13.91
N VAL A 29 -1.62 5.77 13.37
CA VAL A 29 -1.20 6.11 12.01
C VAL A 29 -2.19 5.52 11.00
N LEU A 30 -2.59 4.26 11.18
CA LEU A 30 -3.56 3.60 10.28
C LEU A 30 -4.96 4.20 10.39
N ASP A 31 -5.41 4.57 11.58
CA ASP A 31 -6.69 5.25 11.77
C ASP A 31 -6.66 6.62 11.07
N SER A 32 -5.54 7.35 11.17
CA SER A 32 -5.35 8.62 10.46
C SER A 32 -5.40 8.51 8.92
N ILE A 33 -5.17 7.32 8.35
CA ILE A 33 -5.36 7.10 6.90
C ILE A 33 -6.83 7.25 6.54
N THR A 34 -7.71 6.63 7.33
CA THR A 34 -9.16 6.67 7.11
C THR A 34 -9.74 8.02 7.48
N GLU A 35 -9.29 8.59 8.59
CA GLU A 35 -9.85 9.81 9.18
C GLU A 35 -9.35 11.10 8.51
N LEU A 36 -8.11 11.10 7.99
CA LEU A 36 -7.46 12.31 7.47
C LEU A 36 -7.00 12.15 6.02
N LEU A 37 -6.18 11.15 5.72
CA LEU A 37 -5.53 11.04 4.41
C LEU A 37 -6.52 10.77 3.28
N ASN A 38 -7.34 9.72 3.40
CA ASN A 38 -8.31 9.35 2.36
C ASN A 38 -9.35 10.45 2.08
N PRO A 39 -9.94 11.12 3.10
CA PRO A 39 -10.81 12.27 2.86
C PRO A 39 -10.10 13.38 2.07
N ARG A 40 -8.84 13.68 2.41
CA ARG A 40 -8.05 14.70 1.70
C ARG A 40 -7.74 14.31 0.27
N LEU A 41 -7.39 13.04 0.02
CA LEU A 41 -7.22 12.50 -1.33
C LEU A 41 -8.51 12.59 -2.16
N GLN A 42 -9.67 12.36 -1.53
CA GLN A 42 -10.96 12.51 -2.19
C GLN A 42 -11.29 13.96 -2.50
N GLU A 43 -10.93 14.90 -1.63
CA GLU A 43 -11.15 16.33 -1.83
C GLU A 43 -10.27 16.87 -2.98
N GLU A 44 -8.97 16.60 -2.94
CA GLU A 44 -7.98 17.25 -3.82
C GLU A 44 -7.73 16.52 -5.15
N LEU A 45 -7.79 15.18 -5.16
CA LEU A 45 -7.43 14.39 -6.32
C LEU A 45 -8.69 13.91 -7.04
N LYS A 46 -8.96 14.46 -8.22
CA LYS A 46 -10.09 14.06 -9.07
C LYS A 46 -9.59 13.34 -10.31
N SER A 47 -10.00 12.08 -10.51
CA SER A 47 -9.47 11.20 -11.58
C SER A 47 -9.50 11.84 -12.97
N GLN A 48 -10.51 12.66 -13.28
CA GLN A 48 -10.68 13.35 -14.56
C GLN A 48 -9.54 14.34 -14.88
N ARG A 49 -8.79 14.81 -13.88
CA ARG A 49 -7.65 15.73 -14.07
C ARG A 49 -6.44 15.04 -14.70
N TYR A 50 -6.33 13.72 -14.56
CA TYR A 50 -5.09 13.01 -14.82
C TYR A 50 -5.14 12.16 -16.09
N GLY A 51 -6.29 11.97 -16.74
CA GLY A 51 -6.35 11.17 -17.96
C GLY A 51 -7.75 10.63 -18.24
N ASN A 52 -7.81 9.63 -19.13
CA ASN A 52 -9.07 8.97 -19.49
C ASN A 52 -9.43 7.81 -18.55
N ASP A 53 -10.63 7.25 -18.73
CA ASP A 53 -11.20 6.19 -17.88
C ASP A 53 -10.50 4.82 -17.95
N THR A 54 -9.38 4.71 -18.67
CA THR A 54 -8.59 3.46 -18.75
C THR A 54 -7.95 3.12 -17.41
N LEU A 55 -7.47 4.12 -16.68
CA LEU A 55 -6.99 4.00 -15.30
C LEU A 55 -7.85 4.90 -14.42
N ARG A 56 -8.76 4.30 -13.67
CA ARG A 56 -9.70 5.01 -12.80
C ARG A 56 -9.15 5.25 -11.41
N GLN A 57 -8.50 4.23 -10.82
CA GLN A 57 -7.97 4.31 -9.46
C GLN A 57 -6.85 3.30 -9.23
N ILE A 58 -5.86 3.73 -8.46
CA ILE A 58 -4.83 2.90 -7.84
C ILE A 58 -5.26 2.67 -6.39
N GLU A 59 -5.51 1.42 -6.03
CA GLU A 59 -5.82 1.02 -4.67
C GLU A 59 -4.56 0.45 -4.01
N ILE A 60 -4.07 1.12 -2.97
CA ILE A 60 -2.85 0.75 -2.25
C ILE A 60 -3.23 0.19 -0.89
N ASN A 61 -3.04 -1.12 -0.75
CA ASN A 61 -3.26 -1.87 0.48
C ASN A 61 -2.06 -1.77 1.42
N THR A 62 -2.31 -1.49 2.70
CA THR A 62 -1.30 -1.55 3.77
C THR A 62 -1.43 -2.87 4.54
N ALA A 63 -0.54 -3.81 4.26
CA ALA A 63 -0.48 -5.11 4.92
C ALA A 63 0.48 -5.04 6.11
N MET A 64 -0.06 -4.99 7.32
CA MET A 64 0.71 -4.80 8.55
C MET A 64 1.04 -6.13 9.21
N SER A 65 2.22 -6.22 9.83
CA SER A 65 2.49 -7.27 10.82
C SER A 65 1.59 -7.04 12.04
N PHE A 66 1.15 -8.12 12.67
CA PHE A 66 0.26 -8.06 13.83
C PHE A 66 0.35 -9.33 14.67
N TYR A 67 -0.16 -9.20 15.89
CA TYR A 67 -0.48 -10.34 16.75
C TYR A 67 -1.81 -10.02 17.42
N ASP A 68 -2.80 -10.91 17.28
CA ASP A 68 -4.14 -10.71 17.83
C ASP A 68 -4.33 -11.34 19.23
N ASP A 69 -3.24 -11.77 19.90
CA ASP A 69 -3.20 -12.41 21.23
C ASP A 69 -4.02 -13.71 21.38
N PHE A 70 -4.84 -14.07 20.38
CA PHE A 70 -5.67 -15.26 20.39
C PHE A 70 -5.07 -16.31 19.48
N HIS A 71 -5.09 -16.14 18.16
CA HIS A 71 -4.90 -17.24 17.20
C HIS A 71 -4.06 -16.89 15.94
N CYS A 72 -3.68 -15.63 15.73
CA CYS A 72 -2.90 -15.25 14.55
C CYS A 72 -1.76 -14.28 14.89
N LYS A 73 -0.53 -14.77 14.72
CA LYS A 73 0.70 -14.00 14.74
C LYS A 73 1.25 -13.97 13.32
N THR A 74 1.40 -12.77 12.77
CA THR A 74 1.96 -12.56 11.43
C THR A 74 3.02 -11.48 11.53
N ASN A 75 4.28 -11.90 11.42
CA ASN A 75 5.45 -11.04 11.42
C ASN A 75 6.12 -11.09 10.06
N TYR A 76 5.96 -10.02 9.30
CA TYR A 76 6.55 -9.93 7.99
C TYR A 76 8.06 -9.69 8.08
N ILE A 77 8.80 -10.47 7.29
CA ILE A 77 10.20 -10.22 6.93
C ILE A 77 10.19 -9.69 5.50
N ILE A 78 10.90 -8.60 5.24
CA ILE A 78 10.91 -7.99 3.91
C ILE A 78 12.00 -8.65 3.05
N ALA A 79 11.57 -9.27 1.96
CA ALA A 79 12.46 -9.86 0.98
C ALA A 79 13.32 -8.80 0.29
N ASP A 80 14.59 -9.10 0.10
CA ASP A 80 15.45 -8.33 -0.79
C ASP A 80 14.93 -8.42 -2.23
N GLU A 81 14.54 -7.27 -2.78
CA GLU A 81 14.00 -7.18 -4.14
C GLU A 81 15.02 -7.59 -5.22
N SER A 82 16.33 -7.49 -4.93
CA SER A 82 17.40 -7.86 -5.86
C SER A 82 17.40 -9.35 -6.19
N LEU A 83 16.93 -10.18 -5.26
CA LEU A 83 16.87 -11.64 -5.39
C LEU A 83 15.74 -12.13 -6.30
N LYS A 84 14.75 -11.27 -6.60
CA LYS A 84 13.61 -11.59 -7.48
C LYS A 84 12.92 -12.93 -7.15
N LEU A 85 12.79 -13.22 -5.87
CA LEU A 85 12.21 -14.46 -5.35
C LEU A 85 10.76 -14.65 -5.80
N ARG A 86 10.40 -15.89 -6.14
CA ARG A 86 9.01 -16.32 -6.35
C ARG A 86 8.42 -16.78 -5.02
N TYR A 87 7.10 -16.88 -4.96
CA TYR A 87 6.40 -17.30 -3.74
C TYR A 87 6.87 -18.67 -3.22
N SER A 88 7.19 -19.61 -4.12
CA SER A 88 7.74 -20.93 -3.78
C SER A 88 9.08 -20.86 -3.05
N ASP A 89 9.84 -19.78 -3.23
CA ASP A 89 11.21 -19.66 -2.75
C ASP A 89 11.24 -19.03 -1.34
N TYR A 90 10.10 -18.55 -0.82
CA TYR A 90 10.05 -17.74 0.41
C TYR A 90 10.34 -18.52 1.69
N TYR A 91 9.77 -19.72 1.84
CA TYR A 91 9.97 -20.53 3.04
C TYR A 91 11.42 -21.02 3.13
N ASP A 92 11.95 -21.56 2.03
CA ASP A 92 13.35 -21.98 1.94
C ASP A 92 14.30 -20.82 2.22
N THR A 93 13.97 -19.61 1.76
CA THR A 93 14.76 -18.40 2.08
C THR A 93 14.69 -18.05 3.57
N LEU A 94 13.51 -18.15 4.20
CA LEU A 94 13.38 -17.93 5.65
C LEU A 94 14.26 -18.89 6.45
N LEU A 95 14.31 -20.17 6.06
CA LEU A 95 15.12 -21.21 6.72
C LEU A 95 16.63 -20.93 6.65
N THR A 96 17.09 -20.02 5.79
CA THR A 96 18.50 -19.57 5.79
C THR A 96 18.81 -18.55 6.88
N MET A 97 17.79 -17.94 7.48
CA MET A 97 17.90 -16.87 8.47
C MET A 97 17.36 -17.25 9.85
N TYR A 98 16.39 -18.16 9.90
CA TYR A 98 15.67 -18.59 11.10
C TYR A 98 15.49 -20.10 11.11
N SER A 99 15.39 -20.70 12.30
CA SER A 99 14.97 -22.09 12.45
C SER A 99 13.47 -22.26 12.15
N GLU A 100 13.05 -23.48 11.85
CA GLU A 100 11.64 -23.82 11.67
C GLU A 100 10.80 -23.50 12.92
N GLU A 101 11.34 -23.81 14.11
CA GLU A 101 10.72 -23.48 15.40
C GLU A 101 10.51 -21.97 15.56
N GLU A 102 11.52 -21.14 15.29
CA GLU A 102 11.38 -19.68 15.32
C GLU A 102 10.36 -19.16 14.30
N ILE A 103 10.33 -19.74 13.09
CA ILE A 103 9.36 -19.33 12.06
C ILE A 103 7.93 -19.58 12.53
N ASP A 104 7.66 -20.75 13.11
CA ASP A 104 6.34 -21.13 13.58
C ASP A 104 5.93 -20.36 14.84
N GLU A 105 6.80 -20.27 15.84
CA GLU A 105 6.52 -19.57 17.12
C GLU A 105 6.39 -18.05 16.96
N GLU A 106 7.20 -17.45 16.10
CA GLU A 106 7.13 -16.02 15.82
C GLU A 106 6.17 -15.66 14.68
N GLY A 107 5.63 -16.66 13.97
CA GLY A 107 4.73 -16.45 12.83
C GLY A 107 5.40 -15.65 11.72
N LEU A 108 6.61 -16.04 11.32
CA LEU A 108 7.43 -15.31 10.36
C LEU A 108 7.00 -15.57 8.91
N PHE A 109 6.81 -14.50 8.15
CA PHE A 109 6.43 -14.59 6.73
C PHE A 109 7.30 -13.67 5.88
N LEU A 110 8.10 -14.25 4.99
CA LEU A 110 8.83 -13.48 3.99
C LEU A 110 7.86 -12.95 2.93
N ARG A 111 7.94 -11.65 2.66
CA ARG A 111 7.12 -10.96 1.65
C ARG A 111 7.94 -9.87 0.97
N PRO A 112 7.70 -9.58 -0.31
CA PRO A 112 8.28 -8.41 -0.94
C PRO A 112 7.62 -7.15 -0.37
N ARG A 113 8.37 -6.04 -0.27
CA ARG A 113 7.81 -4.75 0.16
C ARG A 113 6.62 -4.33 -0.69
N TYR A 114 6.73 -4.50 -2.01
CA TYR A 114 5.73 -4.06 -2.99
C TYR A 114 5.21 -5.24 -3.82
N GLN A 115 3.90 -5.37 -3.89
CA GLN A 115 3.22 -6.24 -4.84
C GLN A 115 2.29 -5.38 -5.69
N ILE A 116 2.52 -5.30 -7.00
CA ILE A 116 1.72 -4.44 -7.89
C ILE A 116 1.09 -5.33 -8.96
N GLY A 117 -0.24 -5.39 -8.94
CA GLY A 117 -1.05 -6.18 -9.88
C GLY A 117 -1.17 -5.55 -11.27
N PRO A 118 -1.81 -6.27 -12.22
CA PRO A 118 -2.08 -5.75 -13.54
C PRO A 118 -3.19 -4.68 -13.52
N LEU A 119 -3.26 -3.88 -14.58
CA LEU A 119 -4.40 -2.99 -14.82
C LEU A 119 -5.59 -3.84 -15.26
N SER A 120 -6.67 -3.80 -14.48
CA SER A 120 -7.93 -4.45 -14.83
C SER A 120 -8.61 -3.71 -15.98
N LYS A 121 -8.73 -4.36 -17.14
CA LYS A 121 -9.46 -3.80 -18.29
C LYS A 121 -10.95 -3.58 -18.01
N ARG A 122 -11.53 -4.35 -17.09
CA ARG A 122 -12.96 -4.29 -16.75
C ARG A 122 -13.27 -3.13 -15.81
N THR A 123 -12.40 -2.88 -14.83
CA THR A 123 -12.68 -1.92 -13.75
C THR A 123 -11.81 -0.67 -13.80
N GLY A 124 -10.75 -0.66 -14.60
CA GLY A 124 -9.78 0.43 -14.63
C GLY A 124 -8.95 0.54 -13.34
N LEU A 125 -8.87 -0.53 -12.55
CA LEU A 125 -8.18 -0.54 -11.26
C LEU A 125 -6.79 -1.18 -11.36
N ILE A 126 -5.86 -0.65 -10.59
CA ILE A 126 -4.60 -1.30 -10.24
C ILE A 126 -4.58 -1.51 -8.73
N TYR A 127 -4.44 -2.75 -8.30
CA TYR A 127 -4.22 -3.08 -6.90
C TYR A 127 -2.72 -3.15 -6.62
N ALA A 128 -2.29 -2.50 -5.56
CA ALA A 128 -0.97 -2.63 -5.01
C ALA A 128 -1.06 -2.99 -3.52
N THR A 129 -0.09 -3.73 -3.02
CA THR A 129 0.07 -4.01 -1.58
C THR A 129 1.46 -3.57 -1.17
N ILE A 130 1.52 -2.82 -0.06
CA ILE A 130 2.75 -2.49 0.65
C ILE A 130 2.72 -3.26 1.96
N VAL A 131 3.75 -4.08 2.18
CA VAL A 131 3.89 -4.90 3.38
C VAL A 131 4.72 -4.14 4.41
N PHE A 132 4.35 -4.18 5.70
CA PHE A 132 5.06 -3.54 6.80
C PHE A 132 5.41 -4.55 7.91
N GLU A 133 6.70 -4.70 8.17
CA GLU A 133 7.30 -5.52 9.22
C GLU A 133 6.97 -5.01 10.63
N LYS A 134 7.09 -5.88 11.64
CA LYS A 134 6.85 -5.54 13.06
C LYS A 134 7.65 -4.32 13.52
N SER A 135 8.91 -4.19 13.11
CA SER A 135 9.77 -3.08 13.53
C SER A 135 9.28 -1.71 13.08
N PHE A 136 8.48 -1.64 12.01
CA PHE A 136 7.82 -0.41 11.59
C PHE A 136 6.93 0.18 12.70
N SER A 137 6.28 -0.69 13.50
CA SER A 137 5.42 -0.27 14.61
C SER A 137 6.17 0.32 15.80
N PHE A 138 7.49 0.20 15.84
CA PHE A 138 8.33 0.78 16.90
C PHE A 138 8.78 2.22 16.58
N LEU A 139 8.55 2.68 15.36
CA LEU A 139 8.86 4.04 14.94
C LEU A 139 7.84 5.03 15.52
N SER A 140 8.24 6.29 15.66
CA SER A 140 7.30 7.36 16.04
C SER A 140 6.20 7.52 14.97
N GLU A 141 5.04 8.05 15.36
CA GLU A 141 3.93 8.30 14.42
C GLU A 141 4.37 9.12 13.21
N LYS A 142 5.22 10.14 13.43
CA LYS A 142 5.76 11.00 12.36
C LYS A 142 6.67 10.23 11.40
N GLU A 143 7.54 9.37 11.91
CA GLU A 143 8.44 8.55 11.08
C GLU A 143 7.67 7.50 10.29
N GLN A 144 6.67 6.87 10.91
CA GLN A 144 5.76 5.95 10.24
C GLN A 144 5.06 6.64 9.06
N LYS A 145 4.44 7.81 9.28
CA LYS A 145 3.79 8.57 8.21
C LYS A 145 4.77 8.94 7.09
N ARG A 146 5.99 9.37 7.44
CA ARG A 146 7.03 9.72 6.45
C ARG A 146 7.39 8.51 5.57
N LEU A 147 7.74 7.37 6.18
CA LEU A 147 8.10 6.16 5.44
C LEU A 147 6.94 5.62 4.62
N MET A 148 5.71 5.62 5.16
CA MET A 148 4.53 5.22 4.40
C MET A 148 4.34 6.11 3.17
N SER A 149 4.51 7.43 3.32
CA SER A 149 4.43 8.38 2.21
C SER A 149 5.47 8.09 1.13
N GLU A 150 6.71 7.80 1.51
CA GLU A 150 7.79 7.40 0.59
C GLU A 150 7.44 6.10 -0.15
N TYR A 151 6.88 5.10 0.56
CA TYR A 151 6.46 3.84 -0.04
C TYR A 151 5.24 3.99 -0.96
N PHE A 152 4.28 4.84 -0.61
CA PHE A 152 3.14 5.16 -1.47
C PHE A 152 3.59 5.82 -2.76
N MET A 153 4.49 6.81 -2.69
CA MET A 153 5.09 7.43 -3.87
C MET A 153 5.82 6.41 -4.74
N THR A 154 6.62 5.54 -4.12
CA THR A 154 7.34 4.47 -4.83
C THR A 154 6.39 3.55 -5.61
N VAL A 155 5.23 3.21 -5.06
CA VAL A 155 4.21 2.41 -5.78
C VAL A 155 3.70 3.15 -7.02
N VAL A 156 3.34 4.44 -6.88
CA VAL A 156 2.83 5.24 -7.99
C VAL A 156 3.89 5.43 -9.09
N GLU A 157 5.14 5.67 -8.70
CA GLU A 157 6.28 5.77 -9.63
C GLU A 157 6.49 4.47 -10.40
N ARG A 158 6.48 3.32 -9.72
CA ARG A 158 6.60 2.00 -10.37
C ARG A 158 5.44 1.73 -11.33
N ILE A 159 4.23 2.17 -11.00
CA ILE A 159 3.07 2.09 -11.89
C ILE A 159 3.27 2.98 -13.11
N ALA A 160 3.65 4.25 -12.92
CA ALA A 160 3.92 5.20 -13.99
C ALA A 160 4.95 4.65 -14.99
N LEU A 161 6.07 4.09 -14.50
CA LEU A 161 7.10 3.47 -15.34
C LEU A 161 6.57 2.28 -16.15
N ARG A 162 5.76 1.40 -15.54
CA ARG A 162 5.14 0.24 -16.21
C ARG A 162 4.03 0.64 -17.18
N LYS A 163 3.42 1.82 -16.99
CA LYS A 163 2.23 2.29 -17.71
C LYS A 163 2.48 3.56 -18.54
N LYS A 164 3.73 3.86 -18.87
CA LYS A 164 4.16 5.02 -19.69
C LYS A 164 3.45 5.23 -21.04
N LYS A 165 2.73 4.22 -21.54
CA LYS A 165 1.96 4.29 -22.80
C LYS A 165 0.49 4.66 -22.60
N LEU A 166 0.01 4.72 -21.35
CA LEU A 166 -1.34 5.20 -21.06
C LEU A 166 -1.39 6.71 -21.29
N ASN A 167 -2.52 7.18 -21.83
CA ASN A 167 -2.83 8.60 -21.84
C ASN A 167 -3.25 9.03 -20.43
N TYR A 168 -2.27 9.19 -19.56
CA TYR A 168 -2.44 9.49 -18.15
C TYR A 168 -1.24 10.34 -17.66
N ASP A 169 -1.51 11.53 -17.13
CA ASP A 169 -0.54 12.46 -16.55
C ASP A 169 -0.13 12.02 -15.14
N PHE A 170 0.74 11.01 -15.11
CA PHE A 170 1.35 10.54 -13.88
C PHE A 170 2.20 11.63 -13.19
N SER A 171 2.80 12.54 -13.95
CA SER A 171 3.65 13.61 -13.38
C SER A 171 2.82 14.57 -12.53
N LEU A 172 1.66 14.99 -13.03
CA LEU A 172 0.71 15.82 -12.28
C LEU A 172 0.14 15.05 -11.09
N LEU A 173 -0.26 13.78 -11.28
CA LEU A 173 -0.77 12.96 -10.18
C LEU A 173 0.25 12.83 -9.04
N MET A 174 1.51 12.53 -9.35
CA MET A 174 2.56 12.37 -8.34
C MET A 174 2.85 13.69 -7.63
N THR A 175 2.81 14.82 -8.33
CA THR A 175 3.00 16.15 -7.72
C THR A 175 1.88 16.47 -6.73
N ASP A 176 0.62 16.31 -7.15
CA ASP A 176 -0.54 16.57 -6.29
C ASP A 176 -0.58 15.59 -5.12
N PHE A 177 -0.32 14.31 -5.37
CA PHE A 177 -0.29 13.29 -4.33
C PHE A 177 0.79 13.56 -3.28
N LYS A 178 1.99 13.98 -3.71
CA LYS A 178 3.06 14.37 -2.80
C LYS A 178 2.62 15.51 -1.87
N ASN A 179 1.92 16.51 -2.39
CA ASN A 179 1.44 17.63 -1.57
C ASN A 179 0.46 17.16 -0.48
N VAL A 180 -0.44 16.24 -0.82
CA VAL A 180 -1.37 15.63 0.15
C VAL A 180 -0.62 14.82 1.21
N LEU A 181 0.40 14.04 0.80
CA LEU A 181 1.23 13.25 1.72
C LEU A 181 2.06 14.15 2.66
N ASP A 182 2.70 15.19 2.13
CA ASP A 182 3.45 16.17 2.93
C ASP A 182 2.55 16.84 3.97
N TRP A 183 1.31 17.18 3.59
CA TRP A 183 0.32 17.68 4.55
C TRP A 183 0.02 16.65 5.64
N TRP A 184 -0.26 15.39 5.28
CA TRP A 184 -0.62 14.33 6.22
C TRP A 184 0.50 14.01 7.22
N VAL A 185 1.76 14.01 6.77
CA VAL A 185 2.94 13.81 7.63
C VAL A 185 3.07 14.90 8.71
N ASN A 186 2.54 16.10 8.46
CA ASN A 186 2.59 17.23 9.37
C ASN A 186 1.30 17.41 10.21
N LYS A 187 0.38 16.44 10.15
CA LYS A 187 -0.80 16.34 11.03
C LYS A 187 -0.60 15.24 12.05
#